data_AF-A0A7W0PNQ5-F1
#
_entry.id   AF-A0A7W0PNQ5-F1
#
_cell.length_a   1.000
_cell.length_b   1.000
_cell.length_c   1.000
_cell.angle_alpha   90.00
_cell.angle_beta   90.00
_cell.angle_gamma   90.00
#
_symmetry.space_group_name_H-M   'P 1'
#
loop_
_entity.id
_entity.type
_entity.pdbx_description
1 polymer ?
#
loop_
_entity_poly.entity_id
_entity_poly.type
_entity_poly.pdbx_seq_one_letter_code
_entity_poly.pdbx_strand_id
1 'polypeptide(L)' 'MSAIAETGTVLDRIVAQTRIDLEARKASMPVAELQRRFGQHPEPLRFVDLLRQDTVTVIAEVKRASPSKGRF' A
#
# COMPACT_ATOMS: atom_id res chain seq x y z
N MET A 1 -6.69 -16.22 13.47
CA MET A 1 -6.59 -14.74 13.44
C MET A 1 -5.33 -14.36 14.20
N SER A 2 -4.28 -13.92 13.52
CA SER A 2 -3.09 -13.42 14.22
C SER A 2 -3.45 -12.05 14.79
N ALA A 3 -3.44 -11.91 16.12
CA ALA A 3 -3.55 -10.60 16.75
C ALA A 3 -2.34 -9.78 16.27
N ILE A 4 -2.58 -8.64 15.62
CA ILE A 4 -1.51 -7.68 15.34
C ILE A 4 -1.02 -7.24 16.71
N ALA A 5 0.19 -7.64 17.09
CA ALA A 5 0.79 -7.24 18.36
C ALA A 5 0.97 -5.72 18.35
N GLU A 6 0.44 -5.03 19.36
CA GLU A 6 0.73 -3.61 19.57
C GLU A 6 2.20 -3.47 19.94
N THR A 7 2.92 -2.63 19.19
CA THR A 7 4.37 -2.49 19.35
C THR A 7 4.78 -1.28 20.20
N GLY A 8 3.84 -0.37 20.49
CA GLY A 8 4.09 0.94 21.11
C GLY A 8 4.87 1.92 20.21
N THR A 9 5.00 1.64 18.92
CA THR A 9 5.89 2.38 18.01
C THR A 9 5.13 3.34 17.07
N VAL A 10 5.88 4.03 16.20
CA VAL A 10 5.30 4.79 15.09
C VAL A 10 4.41 3.94 14.17
N LEU A 11 4.65 2.62 14.10
CA LEU A 11 3.83 1.71 13.30
C LEU A 11 2.39 1.65 13.80
N ASP A 12 2.16 1.61 15.11
CA ASP A 12 0.81 1.56 15.66
C ASP A 12 0.00 2.81 15.32
N ARG A 13 0.66 3.98 15.33
CA ARG A 13 0.07 5.25 14.90
C ARG A 13 -0.29 5.23 13.41
N ILE A 14 0.59 4.71 12.56
CA ILE A 14 0.33 4.56 11.12
C ILE A 14 -0.87 3.63 10.89
N VAL A 15 -0.93 2.50 11.57
CA VAL A 15 -2.04 1.52 11.43
C VAL A 15 -3.35 2.14 11.90
N ALA A 16 -3.37 2.80 13.06
CA ALA A 16 -4.56 3.46 13.59
C ALA A 16 -5.12 4.50 12.60
N GLN A 17 -4.27 5.38 12.07
CA GLN A 17 -4.69 6.36 11.08
C GLN A 17 -5.15 5.71 9.77
N THR A 18 -4.44 4.68 9.31
CA THR A 18 -4.79 3.97 8.06
C THR A 18 -6.16 3.32 8.14
N ARG A 19 -6.58 2.83 9.32
CA ARG A 19 -7.94 2.28 9.52
C ARG A 19 -9.01 3.36 9.34
N ILE A 20 -8.80 4.55 9.90
CA ILE A 20 -9.71 5.69 9.75
C ILE A 20 -9.81 6.10 8.27
N ASP A 21 -8.65 6.25 7.61
CA ASP A 21 -8.58 6.62 6.20
C ASP A 21 -9.25 5.57 5.30
N LEU A 22 -9.10 4.28 5.62
CA LEU A 22 -9.69 3.18 4.87
C LEU A 22 -11.22 3.25 4.91
N GLU A 23 -11.82 3.46 6.08
CA GLU A 23 -13.28 3.54 6.20
C GLU A 23 -13.84 4.77 5.47
N ALA A 24 -13.15 5.92 5.56
CA ALA A 24 -13.51 7.10 4.79
C ALA A 24 -13.46 6.85 3.26
N ARG A 25 -12.44 6.13 2.77
CA ARG A 25 -12.32 5.77 1.34
C ARG A 25 -13.34 4.75 0.89
N LYS A 26 -13.68 3.76 1.72
CA LYS A 26 -14.75 2.79 1.40
C LYS A 26 -16.12 3.48 1.32
N ALA A 27 -16.36 4.48 2.16
CA ALA A 27 -17.60 5.25 2.11
C ALA A 27 -17.72 6.06 0.81
N SER A 28 -16.62 6.64 0.31
CA SER A 28 -16.62 7.40 -0.95
C SER A 28 -16.53 6.52 -2.21
N MET A 29 -15.89 5.35 -2.12
CA MET A 29 -15.76 4.38 -3.20
C MET A 29 -15.99 2.96 -2.65
N PRO A 30 -17.23 2.47 -2.67
CA PRO A 30 -17.53 1.12 -2.22
C PRO A 30 -16.74 0.06 -3.01
N VAL A 31 -16.37 -1.03 -2.34
CA VAL A 31 -15.54 -2.09 -2.94
C VAL A 31 -16.14 -2.66 -4.23
N ALA A 32 -17.46 -2.85 -4.28
CA ALA A 32 -18.15 -3.35 -5.47
C ALA A 32 -17.98 -2.41 -6.68
N GLU A 33 -18.04 -1.10 -6.45
CA GLU A 33 -17.83 -0.10 -7.49
C GLU A 33 -16.35 -0.06 -7.94
N LEU A 34 -15.42 -0.19 -6.99
CA LEU A 34 -13.99 -0.31 -7.31
C LEU A 34 -13.72 -1.55 -8.18
N GLN A 35 -14.29 -2.70 -7.85
CA GLN A 35 -14.17 -3.93 -8.63
C GLN A 35 -14.76 -3.78 -10.04
N ARG A 36 -15.90 -3.10 -10.18
CA ARG A 36 -16.52 -2.82 -11.49
C ARG A 36 -15.61 -1.98 -12.38
N ARG A 37 -14.93 -0.98 -11.82
CA ARG A 37 -13.96 -0.15 -12.58
C ARG A 37 -12.71 -0.92 -12.95
N PHE A 38 -12.28 -1.86 -12.11
CA PHE A 38 -11.07 -2.64 -12.34
C PHE A 38 -11.08 -3.41 -13.67
N GLY A 39 -12.25 -3.88 -14.12
CA GLY A 39 -12.39 -4.59 -15.39
C GLY A 39 -11.99 -3.81 -16.66
N GLN A 40 -11.70 -2.51 -16.53
CA GLN A 40 -11.24 -1.65 -17.62
C GLN A 40 -9.71 -1.47 -17.64
N HIS A 41 -8.99 -2.06 -16.70
CA HIS A 41 -7.54 -1.92 -16.58
C HIS A 41 -6.78 -3.00 -17.37
N PRO A 42 -5.57 -2.69 -17.89
CA PRO A 42 -4.67 -3.69 -18.46
C PRO A 42 -4.32 -4.81 -17.48
N GLU A 43 -3.86 -5.94 -18.02
CA GLU A 43 -3.40 -7.05 -17.19
C GLU A 43 -2.29 -6.62 -16.23
N PRO A 44 -2.29 -7.13 -14.97
CA PRO A 44 -1.23 -6.85 -14.03
C PRO A 44 0.13 -7.33 -14.54
N LEU A 45 1.17 -6.54 -14.26
CA LEU A 45 2.54 -6.95 -14.51
C LEU A 45 2.89 -8.20 -13.68
N ARG A 46 3.71 -9.06 -14.27
CA ARG A 46 4.32 -10.23 -13.63
C ARG A 46 5.44 -9.79 -12.68
N PHE A 47 5.08 -9.10 -11.60
CA PHE A 47 6.02 -8.39 -10.72
C PHE A 47 7.15 -9.28 -10.17
N VAL A 48 6.83 -10.49 -9.73
CA VAL A 48 7.83 -11.44 -9.22
C VAL A 48 8.83 -11.84 -10.30
N ASP A 49 8.36 -12.04 -11.52
CA ASP A 49 9.20 -12.44 -12.65
C ASP A 49 10.17 -11.30 -13.02
N LEU A 50 9.71 -10.04 -12.93
CA LEU A 50 10.54 -8.85 -13.15
C LEU A 50 11.65 -8.68 -12.09
N LEU A 51 11.46 -9.20 -10.88
CA LEU A 51 12.47 -9.16 -9.80
C LEU A 51 13.43 -10.35 -9.83
N ARG A 52 13.04 -11.47 -10.43
CA ARG A 52 13.85 -12.69 -10.51
C ARG A 52 14.70 -12.70 -11.77
N GLN A 53 15.70 -11.82 -11.82
CA GLN A 53 16.65 -11.72 -12.91
C GLN A 53 18.05 -12.12 -12.44
N ASP A 54 18.90 -12.53 -13.38
CA ASP A 54 20.31 -12.85 -13.09
C ASP A 54 21.17 -11.59 -12.87
N THR A 55 20.53 -10.41 -12.90
CA THR A 55 21.15 -9.09 -12.72
C THR A 55 20.51 -8.37 -11.54
N VAL A 56 21.15 -7.28 -11.08
CA VAL A 56 20.58 -6.41 -10.05
C VAL A 56 19.32 -5.73 -10.59
N THR A 57 18.19 -5.96 -9.92
CA THR A 57 16.91 -5.30 -10.21
C THR A 57 16.59 -4.25 -9.15
N VAL A 58 16.11 -3.08 -9.57
CA VAL A 58 15.82 -1.95 -8.67
C VAL A 58 14.32 -1.61 -8.69
N ILE A 59 13.72 -1.49 -7.50
CA ILE A 59 12.40 -0.87 -7.33
C ILE A 59 12.62 0.59 -6.95
N ALA A 60 12.35 1.52 -7.87
CA ALA A 60 12.45 2.94 -7.61
C ALA A 60 11.21 3.45 -6.83
N GLU A 61 11.40 3.89 -5.59
CA GLU A 61 10.33 4.47 -4.76
C GLU A 61 10.18 5.97 -5.05
N VAL A 62 8.96 6.41 -5.40
CA VAL A 62 8.61 7.84 -5.48
C VAL A 62 7.91 8.24 -4.18
N LYS A 63 8.57 9.10 -3.37
CA LYS A 63 8.10 9.45 -2.03
C LYS A 63 8.31 10.91 -1.68
N ARG A 64 7.26 11.53 -1.13
CA ARG A 64 7.27 12.96 -0.75
C ARG A 64 7.94 13.25 0.59
N ALA A 65 7.74 12.39 1.59
CA ALA A 65 8.26 12.57 2.95
C ALA A 65 8.30 11.24 3.72
N SER A 66 9.02 11.19 4.85
CA SER A 66 9.03 10.05 5.78
C SER A 66 9.04 10.50 7.25
N PRO A 67 8.56 9.67 8.20
CA PRO A 67 8.61 10.02 9.63
C PRO A 67 10.02 10.27 10.16
N SER A 68 11.04 9.59 9.64
CA SER A 68 12.43 9.71 10.10
C SER A 68 13.18 10.89 9.47
N LYS A 69 12.91 11.21 8.20
CA LYS A 69 13.65 12.23 7.44
C LYS A 69 12.87 13.53 7.19
N GLY A 70 11.56 13.54 7.41
CA GLY A 70 10.71 14.66 7.00
C GLY A 70 10.58 14.69 5.47
N ARG A 71 10.60 15.89 4.87
CA ARG A 71 10.57 16.04 3.41
C ARG A 71 11.91 15.63 2.78
N PHE A 72 11.82 15.02 1.59
CA PHE A 72 13.00 14.69 0.78
C PHE A 72 13.41 15.87 -0.10
#